data_AF-A0A1H7XWC5-F1
#
_entry.id   AF-A0A1H7XWC5-F1
#
_cell.length_a   1.000
_cell.length_b   1.000
_cell.length_c   1.000
_cell.angle_alpha   90.00
_cell.angle_beta   90.00
_cell.angle_gamma   90.00
#
_symmetry.space_group_name_H-M   'P 1'
#
loop_
_entity.id
_entity.type
_entity.pdbx_description
1 polymer ?
#
loop_
_entity_poly.entity_id
_entity_poly.type
_entity_poly.pdbx_seq_one_letter_code
_entity_poly.pdbx_strand_id
1 'polypeptide(L)'
;MPITRCSLQKQQSLEAVYSALVNDANSPVWAEIGYTMLAFLELINKTFPGTPLWGLTSHDRLVLLTNDDAYSTWWVIISCLGQKEIYFEYLMPSEKAPWPGATVRGSAASLEEAKRYLIIAMKESGGWPNNPELETQWQEVMAQ
;
A
#
# COMPACT_ATOMS: atom_id res chain seq x y z
N MET A 1 6.22 -10.74 -8.68
CA MET A 1 4.84 -11.20 -8.69
C MET A 1 4.05 -9.95 -8.47
N PRO A 2 3.08 -9.64 -9.35
CA PRO A 2 2.26 -8.47 -9.14
C PRO A 2 1.46 -8.62 -7.84
N ILE A 3 1.29 -7.53 -7.10
CA ILE A 3 0.32 -7.46 -6.01
C ILE A 3 -1.05 -7.91 -6.54
N THR A 4 -1.66 -8.84 -5.83
CA THR A 4 -2.91 -9.48 -6.26
C THR A 4 -4.08 -8.88 -5.51
N ARG A 5 -5.21 -8.64 -6.20
CA ARG A 5 -6.41 -8.19 -5.50
C ARG A 5 -6.96 -9.33 -4.64
N CYS A 6 -7.37 -9.02 -3.41
CA CYS A 6 -8.00 -9.98 -2.52
C CYS A 6 -9.21 -10.66 -3.19
N SER A 7 -9.30 -11.99 -3.07
CA SER A 7 -10.31 -12.83 -3.71
C SER A 7 -11.72 -12.63 -3.15
N LEU A 8 -11.92 -11.85 -2.10
CA LEU A 8 -13.26 -11.37 -1.75
C LEU A 8 -13.80 -10.38 -2.81
N GLN A 9 -12.91 -9.68 -3.53
CA GLN A 9 -13.23 -8.69 -4.56
C GLN A 9 -13.00 -9.23 -5.99
N LYS A 10 -13.70 -10.32 -6.34
CA LYS A 10 -13.44 -11.18 -7.51
C LYS A 10 -13.57 -10.57 -8.90
N GLN A 11 -14.09 -9.35 -9.02
CA GLN A 11 -14.58 -8.87 -10.31
C GLN A 11 -13.47 -8.34 -11.25
N GLN A 12 -12.37 -7.80 -10.71
CA GLN A 12 -11.36 -7.07 -11.48
C GLN A 12 -10.01 -7.06 -10.75
N SER A 13 -8.88 -6.94 -11.45
CA SER A 13 -7.56 -6.69 -10.82
C SER A 13 -7.50 -5.30 -10.17
N LEU A 14 -6.48 -5.03 -9.34
CA LEU A 14 -6.27 -3.68 -8.78
C LEU A 14 -6.03 -2.65 -9.89
N GLU A 15 -5.25 -3.00 -10.90
CA GLU A 15 -4.98 -2.15 -12.06
C GLU A 15 -6.26 -1.82 -12.83
N ALA A 16 -7.15 -2.81 -13.01
CA ALA A 16 -8.43 -2.59 -13.67
C ALA A 16 -9.35 -1.65 -12.88
N VAL A 17 -9.35 -1.74 -11.55
CA VAL A 17 -10.11 -0.81 -10.68
C VAL A 17 -9.62 0.63 -10.85
N TYR A 18 -8.31 0.86 -10.70
CA TYR A 18 -7.78 2.22 -10.80
C TYR A 18 -7.79 2.75 -12.23
N SER A 19 -7.67 1.89 -13.25
CA SER A 19 -7.89 2.26 -14.65
C SER A 19 -9.33 2.71 -14.90
N ALA A 20 -10.31 2.12 -14.22
CA ALA A 20 -11.70 2.59 -14.32
C ALA A 20 -11.86 4.00 -13.72
N LEU A 21 -11.16 4.32 -12.63
CA LEU A 21 -11.16 5.67 -12.06
C LEU A 21 -10.53 6.71 -13.01
N VAL A 22 -9.44 6.35 -13.70
CA VAL A 22 -8.83 7.20 -14.74
C VAL A 22 -9.82 7.58 -15.82
N ASN A 23 -10.70 6.65 -16.20
CA ASN A 23 -11.65 6.83 -17.29
C ASN A 23 -13.01 7.38 -16.84
N ASP A 24 -13.19 7.73 -15.57
CA ASP A 24 -14.43 8.36 -15.09
C ASP A 24 -14.47 9.83 -15.51
N ALA A 25 -15.17 10.09 -16.61
CA ALA A 25 -15.34 11.43 -17.18
C ALA A 25 -16.05 12.43 -16.26
N ASN A 26 -16.66 11.98 -15.16
CA ASN A 26 -17.46 12.83 -14.28
C ASN A 26 -16.66 13.48 -13.15
N SER A 27 -15.38 13.12 -12.96
CA SER A 27 -14.58 13.63 -11.85
C SER A 27 -13.08 13.67 -12.18
N PRO A 28 -12.53 14.87 -12.43
CA PRO A 28 -11.08 15.05 -12.59
C PRO A 28 -10.27 14.51 -11.40
N VAL A 29 -10.83 14.59 -10.19
CA VAL A 29 -10.20 14.08 -8.96
C VAL A 29 -10.04 12.56 -8.99
N TRP A 30 -11.04 11.82 -9.53
CA TRP A 30 -10.92 10.37 -9.66
C TRP A 30 -9.84 9.98 -10.66
N ALA A 31 -9.67 10.75 -11.72
CA ALA A 31 -8.60 10.50 -12.67
C ALA A 31 -7.21 10.65 -12.04
N GLU A 32 -6.99 11.72 -11.25
CA GLU A 32 -5.74 11.93 -10.54
C GLU A 32 -5.42 10.84 -9.52
N ILE A 33 -6.43 10.38 -8.77
CA ILE A 33 -6.30 9.26 -7.84
C ILE A 33 -5.94 7.98 -8.60
N GLY A 34 -6.64 7.70 -9.71
CA GLY A 34 -6.38 6.53 -10.54
C GLY A 34 -4.94 6.51 -11.08
N TYR A 35 -4.45 7.63 -11.62
CA TYR A 35 -3.07 7.74 -12.08
C TYR A 35 -2.05 7.52 -10.95
N THR A 36 -2.27 8.14 -9.80
CA THR A 36 -1.38 8.00 -8.64
C THR A 36 -1.31 6.55 -8.16
N MET A 37 -2.48 5.91 -8.00
CA MET A 37 -2.54 4.54 -7.52
C MET A 37 -1.95 3.54 -8.52
N LEU A 38 -2.15 3.73 -9.83
CA LEU A 38 -1.51 2.90 -10.86
C LEU A 38 0.02 2.99 -10.81
N ALA A 39 0.57 4.21 -10.70
CA ALA A 39 2.00 4.41 -10.55
C ALA A 39 2.53 3.78 -9.25
N PHE A 40 1.74 3.83 -8.17
CA PHE A 40 2.08 3.20 -6.91
C PHE A 40 2.04 1.66 -6.96
N LEU A 41 1.09 1.06 -7.69
CA LEU A 41 1.08 -0.40 -7.93
C LEU A 41 2.32 -0.84 -8.70
N GLU A 42 2.72 -0.08 -9.72
CA GLU A 42 3.95 -0.36 -10.47
C GLU A 42 5.18 -0.29 -9.56
N LEU A 43 5.24 0.72 -8.68
CA LEU A 43 6.29 0.85 -7.67
C LEU A 43 6.35 -0.36 -6.75
N ILE A 44 5.21 -0.83 -6.21
CA ILE A 44 5.13 -2.04 -5.37
C ILE A 44 5.68 -3.24 -6.14
N ASN A 45 5.22 -3.46 -7.38
CA ASN A 45 5.58 -4.62 -8.18
C ASN A 45 7.07 -4.65 -8.54
N LYS A 46 7.70 -3.48 -8.73
CA LYS A 46 9.14 -3.35 -8.95
C LYS A 46 9.93 -3.55 -7.66
N THR A 47 9.42 -3.07 -6.53
CA THR A 47 10.09 -3.14 -5.22
C THR A 47 10.06 -4.55 -4.65
N PHE A 48 8.98 -5.29 -4.91
CA PHE A 48 8.72 -6.61 -4.31
C PHE A 48 8.39 -7.68 -5.37
N PRO A 49 9.33 -8.04 -6.26
CA PRO A 49 9.07 -8.98 -7.34
C PRO A 49 8.93 -10.45 -6.89
N GLY A 50 9.31 -10.80 -5.66
CA GLY A 50 9.22 -12.16 -5.12
C GLY A 50 8.22 -12.28 -3.98
N THR A 51 7.88 -11.17 -3.32
CA THR A 51 6.98 -11.17 -2.15
C THR A 51 5.51 -11.26 -2.57
N PRO A 52 4.77 -12.28 -2.11
CA PRO A 52 3.32 -12.31 -2.25
C PRO A 52 2.69 -11.16 -1.46
N LEU A 53 1.91 -10.32 -2.15
CA LEU A 53 1.16 -9.22 -1.58
C LEU A 53 -0.29 -9.28 -2.05
N TRP A 54 -1.22 -9.05 -1.13
CA TRP A 54 -2.63 -8.94 -1.44
C TRP A 54 -3.14 -7.54 -1.13
N GLY A 55 -4.00 -7.03 -2.01
CA GLY A 55 -4.60 -5.70 -1.88
C GLY A 55 -6.11 -5.79 -1.76
N LEU A 56 -6.66 -5.18 -0.70
CA LEU A 56 -8.08 -4.85 -0.61
C LEU A 56 -8.25 -3.37 -0.94
N THR A 57 -9.14 -3.03 -1.88
CA THR A 57 -9.29 -1.62 -2.33
C THR A 57 -10.73 -1.14 -2.24
N SER A 58 -10.90 0.15 -1.94
CA SER A 58 -12.16 0.88 -2.12
C SER A 58 -11.83 2.30 -2.52
N HIS A 59 -12.23 2.70 -3.74
CA HIS A 59 -12.03 4.04 -4.28
C HIS A 59 -10.55 4.50 -4.21
N ASP A 60 -10.24 5.40 -3.30
CA ASP A 60 -8.95 6.06 -3.08
C ASP A 60 -8.00 5.30 -2.16
N ARG A 61 -8.44 4.15 -1.62
CA ARG A 61 -7.73 3.39 -0.59
C ARG A 61 -7.26 2.03 -1.10
N LEU A 62 -6.04 1.66 -0.73
CA LEU A 62 -5.44 0.33 -0.84
C LEU A 62 -5.01 -0.16 0.53
N VAL A 63 -5.43 -1.36 0.91
CA VAL A 63 -4.99 -2.03 2.14
C VAL A 63 -4.13 -3.22 1.75
N LEU A 64 -2.90 -3.28 2.27
CA LEU A 64 -1.99 -4.39 2.08
C LEU A 64 -2.23 -5.47 3.14
N LEU A 65 -2.33 -6.70 2.65
CA LEU A 65 -2.58 -7.91 3.42
C LEU A 65 -1.44 -8.90 3.19
N THR A 66 -1.21 -9.77 4.18
CA THR A 66 -0.16 -10.80 4.17
C THR A 66 -0.66 -12.15 3.66
N ASN A 67 -1.96 -12.29 3.45
CA ASN A 67 -2.62 -13.44 2.86
C ASN A 67 -3.88 -13.01 2.10
N ASP A 68 -4.44 -13.93 1.33
CA ASP A 68 -5.69 -13.71 0.58
C ASP A 68 -6.94 -13.80 1.48
N ASP A 69 -7.01 -12.94 2.49
CA ASP A 69 -8.14 -12.91 3.44
C ASP A 69 -8.44 -11.47 3.87
N ALA A 70 -9.61 -10.96 3.47
CA ALA A 70 -10.04 -9.60 3.79
C ALA A 70 -10.33 -9.38 5.29
N TYR A 71 -10.52 -10.47 6.06
CA TYR A 71 -10.74 -10.44 7.51
C TYR A 71 -9.44 -10.60 8.31
N SER A 72 -8.30 -10.78 7.63
CA SER A 72 -7.00 -10.76 8.26
C SER A 72 -6.67 -9.37 8.82
N THR A 73 -5.68 -9.31 9.70
CA THR A 73 -5.14 -8.05 10.20
C THR A 73 -4.71 -7.17 9.04
N TRP A 74 -5.23 -5.95 9.00
CA TRP A 74 -4.77 -4.92 8.07
C TRP A 74 -3.46 -4.34 8.57
N TRP A 75 -2.41 -4.46 7.76
CA TRP A 75 -1.06 -4.06 8.19
C TRP A 75 -0.71 -2.65 7.73
N VAL A 76 -0.98 -2.34 6.46
CA VAL A 76 -0.67 -1.03 5.87
C VAL A 76 -1.84 -0.57 5.02
N ILE A 77 -2.27 0.66 5.24
CA ILE A 77 -3.29 1.36 4.49
C ILE A 77 -2.60 2.49 3.73
N ILE A 78 -2.89 2.58 2.43
CA ILE A 78 -2.43 3.63 1.53
C ILE A 78 -3.67 4.35 1.00
N SER A 79 -3.69 5.68 1.03
CA SER A 79 -4.79 6.47 0.46
C SER A 79 -4.26 7.64 -0.35
N CYS A 80 -4.97 8.04 -1.40
CA CYS A 80 -4.63 9.23 -2.18
C CYS A 80 -5.83 10.20 -2.22
N LEU A 81 -5.71 11.35 -1.58
CA LEU A 81 -6.79 12.34 -1.49
C LEU A 81 -6.55 13.50 -2.46
N GLY A 82 -6.64 13.26 -3.77
CA GLY A 82 -6.84 14.30 -4.81
C GLY A 82 -5.86 15.49 -4.87
N GLN A 83 -4.73 15.44 -4.16
CA GLN A 83 -3.76 16.54 -4.03
C GLN A 83 -2.31 16.06 -4.22
N LYS A 84 -2.13 14.92 -4.90
CA LYS A 84 -0.82 14.29 -5.17
C LYS A 84 -0.06 13.79 -3.93
N GLU A 85 -0.64 13.90 -2.74
CA GLU A 85 -0.10 13.26 -1.54
C GLU A 85 -0.59 11.82 -1.44
N ILE A 86 0.32 10.94 -1.01
CA ILE A 86 0.05 9.54 -0.70
C ILE A 86 0.14 9.38 0.81
N TYR A 87 -0.98 9.09 1.45
CA TYR A 87 -1.07 8.88 2.88
C TYR A 87 -0.84 7.42 3.22
N PHE A 88 -0.08 7.19 4.28
CA PHE A 88 0.20 5.88 4.84
C PHE A 88 -0.31 5.82 6.27
N GLU A 89 -0.92 4.70 6.61
CA GLU A 89 -1.28 4.34 7.98
C GLU A 89 -0.90 2.88 8.22
N TYR A 90 -0.22 2.59 9.32
CA TYR A 90 0.08 1.21 9.71
C TYR A 90 -0.24 0.95 11.16
N LEU A 91 -0.64 -0.29 11.44
CA LEU A 91 -0.92 -0.76 12.80
C LEU A 91 0.40 -1.03 13.53
N MET A 92 0.59 -0.41 14.69
CA MET A 92 1.78 -0.67 15.51
C MET A 92 1.71 -2.08 16.13
N PRO A 93 2.82 -2.82 16.16
CA PRO A 93 2.91 -4.07 16.89
C PRO A 93 2.56 -3.88 18.36
N SER A 94 1.83 -4.83 18.94
CA SER A 94 1.26 -4.74 20.30
C SER A 94 2.31 -4.46 21.39
N GLU A 95 3.53 -4.95 21.19
CA GLU A 95 4.67 -4.82 22.09
C GLU A 95 5.33 -3.44 22.04
N LYS A 96 5.09 -2.68 20.96
CA LYS A 96 5.56 -1.29 20.79
C LYS A 96 4.44 -0.27 21.00
N ALA A 97 3.18 -0.69 20.91
CA ALA A 97 2.03 0.19 20.90
C ALA A 97 1.78 0.83 22.29
N PRO A 98 1.60 2.16 22.38
CA PRO A 98 1.30 2.83 23.64
C PRO A 98 -0.12 2.52 24.16
N TRP A 99 -1.03 2.10 23.28
CA TRP A 99 -2.36 1.57 23.61
C TRP A 99 -2.81 0.55 22.56
N PRO A 100 -3.78 -0.34 22.86
CA PRO A 100 -4.28 -1.31 21.90
C PRO A 100 -4.80 -0.64 20.61
N GLY A 101 -4.33 -1.12 19.46
CA GLY A 101 -4.75 -0.60 18.16
C GLY A 101 -4.10 0.73 17.76
N ALA A 102 -3.03 1.16 18.42
CA ALA A 102 -2.30 2.36 18.01
C ALA A 102 -1.78 2.25 16.57
N THR A 103 -1.90 3.33 15.82
CA THR A 103 -1.46 3.43 14.42
C THR A 103 -0.48 4.59 14.24
N VAL A 104 0.43 4.46 13.28
CA VAL A 104 1.28 5.57 12.83
C VAL A 104 0.77 6.04 11.48
N ARG A 105 0.79 7.36 11.26
CA ARG A 105 0.39 8.00 10.00
C ARG A 105 1.49 8.89 9.46
N GLY A 106 1.60 8.96 8.14
CA GLY A 106 2.50 9.86 7.42
C GLY A 106 1.99 10.14 6.01
N SER A 107 2.51 11.17 5.36
CA SER A 107 2.19 11.51 3.98
C SER A 107 3.46 11.68 3.16
N ALA A 108 3.45 11.15 1.95
CA ALA A 108 4.52 11.29 0.97
C ALA A 108 4.08 12.25 -0.14
N ALA A 109 4.95 13.19 -0.49
CA ALA A 109 4.73 14.16 -1.56
C ALA A 109 5.25 13.69 -2.93
N SER A 110 5.91 12.53 -2.98
CA SER A 110 6.48 11.94 -4.20
C SER A 110 6.45 10.41 -4.16
N LEU A 111 6.59 9.76 -5.33
CA LEU A 111 6.69 8.29 -5.41
C LEU A 111 7.95 7.75 -4.74
N GLU A 112 9.05 8.51 -4.74
CA GLU A 112 10.30 8.12 -4.07
C GLU A 112 10.10 8.11 -2.55
N GLU A 113 9.50 9.16 -1.99
CA GLU A 113 9.15 9.20 -0.57
C GLU A 113 8.10 8.14 -0.23
N ALA A 114 7.13 7.90 -1.12
CA ALA A 114 6.13 6.86 -0.95
C ALA A 114 6.76 5.45 -0.92
N LYS A 115 7.82 5.20 -1.71
CA LYS A 115 8.62 3.96 -1.60
C LYS A 115 9.19 3.82 -0.20
N ARG A 116 9.85 4.86 0.32
CA ARG A 116 10.45 4.86 1.66
C ARG A 116 9.41 4.61 2.73
N TYR A 117 8.26 5.28 2.66
CA TYR A 117 7.20 5.16 3.66
C TYR A 117 6.47 3.82 3.59
N LEU A 118 6.31 3.25 2.39
CA LEU A 118 5.85 1.88 2.23
C LEU A 118 6.77 0.90 2.95
N ILE A 119 8.08 1.01 2.75
CA ILE A 119 9.08 0.14 3.37
C ILE A 119 9.06 0.28 4.90
N ILE A 120 9.01 1.52 5.41
CA ILE A 120 8.88 1.79 6.85
C ILE A 120 7.60 1.17 7.40
N ALA A 121 6.45 1.41 6.76
CA ALA A 121 5.17 0.89 7.20
C ALA A 121 5.13 -0.65 7.21
N MET A 122 5.65 -1.30 6.16
CA MET A 122 5.72 -2.75 6.09
C MET A 122 6.66 -3.34 7.15
N LYS A 123 7.81 -2.70 7.40
CA LYS A 123 8.79 -3.15 8.40
C LYS A 123 8.27 -2.95 9.82
N GLU A 124 7.82 -1.75 10.15
CA GLU A 124 7.42 -1.38 11.51
C GLU A 124 6.09 -1.97 11.93
N SER A 125 5.18 -2.27 10.98
CA SER A 125 3.94 -3.00 11.30
C SER A 125 4.17 -4.47 11.67
N GLY A 126 5.31 -5.05 11.29
CA GLY A 126 5.63 -6.46 11.57
C GLY A 126 4.83 -7.47 10.73
N GLY A 127 4.06 -7.04 9.73
CA GLY A 127 3.21 -7.94 8.93
C GLY A 127 3.97 -8.96 8.09
N TRP A 128 5.21 -8.65 7.69
CA TRP A 128 6.04 -9.51 6.81
C TRP A 128 7.32 -9.97 7.51
N PRO A 129 7.23 -10.84 8.54
CA PRO A 129 8.40 -11.32 9.25
C PRO A 129 9.30 -12.14 8.33
N ASN A 130 10.61 -11.97 8.48
CA ASN A 130 11.63 -12.73 7.74
C ASN A 130 11.54 -12.62 6.21
N ASN A 131 11.00 -11.52 5.69
CA ASN A 131 10.95 -11.27 4.25
C ASN A 131 12.31 -10.71 3.74
N PRO A 132 13.05 -11.42 2.86
CA PRO A 132 14.38 -10.99 2.41
C PRO A 132 14.37 -9.74 1.53
N GLU A 133 13.31 -9.55 0.72
CA GLU A 133 13.19 -8.35 -0.13
C GLU A 133 12.96 -7.11 0.73
N LEU A 134 12.05 -7.20 1.72
CA LEU A 134 11.79 -6.13 2.67
C LEU A 134 13.04 -5.79 3.49
N GLU A 135 13.82 -6.79 3.90
CA GLU A 135 15.09 -6.52 4.60
C GLU A 135 16.09 -5.80 3.69
N THR A 136 16.22 -6.23 2.44
CA THR A 136 17.10 -5.57 1.45
C THR A 136 16.68 -4.11 1.23
N GLN A 137 15.39 -3.87 1.04
CA GLN A 137 14.84 -2.53 0.86
C GLN A 137 14.98 -1.68 2.12
N TRP A 138 14.84 -2.26 3.31
CA TRP A 138 15.01 -1.57 4.59
C TRP A 138 16.45 -1.05 4.76
N GLN A 139 17.45 -1.88 4.46
CA GLN A 139 18.85 -1.46 4.53
C GLN A 139 19.16 -0.31 3.57
N GLU A 140 18.56 -0.30 2.37
CA GLU A 140 18.68 0.82 1.42
C GLU A 140 18.09 2.11 1.98
N VAL A 141 16.91 2.04 2.63
CA VAL A 141 16.25 3.21 3.23
C VAL A 141 17.00 3.76 4.44
N MET A 142 17.63 2.90 5.24
CA MET A 142 18.41 3.31 6.43
C MET A 142 19.80 3.87 6.08
N ALA A 143 20.31 3.63 4.87
CA ALA A 143 21.61 4.12 4.42
C ALA A 143 21.58 5.55 3.85
N GLN A 144 20.38 6.13 3.68
CA GLN A 144 20.14 7.48 3.15
C GLN A 144 19.93 8.50 4.26
#